data_AF-H8FP31-F1
#
_entry.id   AF-H8FP31-F1
#
_cell.length_a   1.000
_cell.length_b   1.000
_cell.length_c   1.000
_cell.angle_alpha   90.00
_cell.angle_beta   90.00
_cell.angle_gamma   90.00
#
_symmetry.space_group_name_H-M   'P 1'
#
loop_
_entity.id
_entity.type
_entity.pdbx_description
1 polymer ?
#
loop_
_entity_poly.entity_id
_entity_poly.type
_entity_poly.pdbx_seq_one_letter_code
_entity_poly.pdbx_strand_id
1 'polypeptide(L)'
;MVMGIWSRAFPTKEVRASLLALSIEKERISKDIFLSSAFSIVEKRVISTISELPDNVKKSITEDGFSPTDLVRIMLRNGSHDILSSGALHIYRGVLSVDGNNVHSLWTYLVNEFVKEGKMTPEEAESDRDYLAEQIASAG
;
A
#
# COMPACT_ATOMS: atom_id res chain seq x y z
N MET A 1 14.65 33.58 11.91
CA MET A 1 13.70 32.53 11.47
C MET A 1 14.24 31.88 10.20
N VAL A 2 15.20 30.96 10.31
CA VAL A 2 15.73 30.18 9.18
C VAL A 2 16.07 28.78 9.72
N MET A 3 15.08 27.90 9.75
CA MET A 3 15.20 26.49 10.17
C MET A 3 14.59 25.55 9.11
N GLY A 4 14.53 25.96 7.84
CA GLY A 4 13.70 25.30 6.82
C GLY A 4 14.40 24.36 5.84
N ILE A 5 15.74 24.30 5.81
CA ILE A 5 16.46 23.65 4.68
C ILE A 5 17.26 22.42 5.12
N TRP A 6 17.61 22.31 6.41
CA TRP A 6 18.47 21.22 6.90
C TRP A 6 17.73 19.93 7.27
N SER A 7 16.39 19.95 7.38
CA SER A 7 15.59 18.77 7.72
C SER A 7 15.44 17.75 6.59
N ARG A 8 15.74 18.12 5.34
CA ARG A 8 15.67 17.20 4.18
C ARG A 8 16.87 16.28 4.03
N ALA A 9 17.98 16.54 4.74
CA ALA A 9 19.20 15.73 4.61
C ALA A 9 19.16 14.44 5.44
N PHE A 10 18.35 14.38 6.50
CA PHE A 10 18.27 13.22 7.38
C PHE A 10 16.80 12.87 7.67
N PRO A 11 16.26 11.80 7.06
CA PRO A 11 14.90 11.36 7.34
C PRO A 11 14.71 11.08 8.84
N THR A 12 13.51 11.35 9.36
CA THR A 12 13.17 11.06 10.76
C THR A 12 13.31 9.55 11.03
N LYS A 13 13.39 9.17 12.31
CA LYS A 13 13.51 7.75 12.68
C LYS A 13 12.30 6.95 12.20
N GLU A 14 11.12 7.56 12.22
CA GLU A 14 9.86 6.99 11.75
C GLU A 14 9.88 6.75 10.23
N VAL A 15 10.29 7.75 9.45
CA VAL A 15 10.44 7.63 7.98
C VAL A 15 11.44 6.54 7.63
N ARG A 16 12.60 6.49 8.31
CA ARG A 16 13.59 5.42 8.11
C ARG A 16 13.02 4.04 8.45
N ALA A 17 12.29 3.92 9.55
CA ALA A 17 11.66 2.67 9.95
C ALA A 17 10.61 2.21 8.93
N SER A 18 9.81 3.12 8.38
CA SER A 18 8.84 2.80 7.32
C SER A 18 9.51 2.38 6.01
N LEU A 19 10.57 3.07 5.59
CA LEU A 19 11.33 2.66 4.39
C LEU A 19 12.00 1.30 4.57
N LEU A 20 12.53 1.02 5.77
CA LEU A 20 13.07 -0.30 6.10
C LEU A 20 11.95 -1.36 6.08
N ALA A 21 10.81 -1.09 6.69
CA ALA A 21 9.66 -1.99 6.67
C ALA A 21 9.18 -2.29 5.24
N LEU A 22 9.16 -1.29 4.35
CA LEU A 22 8.87 -1.47 2.92
C LEU A 22 9.88 -2.40 2.23
N SER A 23 11.18 -2.27 2.51
CA SER A 23 12.19 -3.17 1.95
C SER A 23 12.03 -4.62 2.43
N ILE A 24 11.65 -4.80 3.70
CA ILE A 24 11.39 -6.13 4.27
C ILE A 24 10.15 -6.76 3.62
N GLU A 25 9.07 -5.99 3.45
CA GLU A 25 7.88 -6.48 2.77
C GLU A 25 8.15 -6.78 1.28
N LYS A 26 8.99 -5.97 0.61
CA LYS A 26 9.45 -6.28 -0.74
C LYS A 26 10.17 -7.63 -0.82
N GLU A 27 11.07 -7.91 0.11
CA GLU A 27 11.78 -9.20 0.17
C GLU A 27 10.84 -10.36 0.50
N ARG A 28 9.84 -10.14 1.36
CA ARG A 28 8.80 -11.13 1.65
C ARG A 28 8.01 -11.48 0.39
N ILE A 29 7.60 -10.45 -0.34
CA ILE A 29 6.75 -10.54 -1.53
C ILE A 29 7.52 -11.07 -2.75
N SER A 30 8.83 -10.79 -2.87
CA SER A 30 9.64 -11.16 -4.04
C SER A 30 9.73 -12.67 -4.29
N LYS A 31 9.36 -13.49 -3.31
CA LYS A 31 9.26 -14.96 -3.44
C LYS A 31 8.13 -15.39 -4.37
N ASP A 32 7.13 -14.53 -4.58
CA ASP A 32 6.05 -14.73 -5.54
C ASP A 32 6.23 -13.77 -6.72
N ILE A 33 6.38 -14.32 -7.93
CA ILE A 33 6.69 -13.53 -9.12
C ILE A 33 5.55 -12.56 -9.50
N PHE A 34 4.30 -12.97 -9.27
CA PHE A 34 3.13 -12.15 -9.59
C PHE A 34 3.03 -10.98 -8.62
N LEU A 35 3.17 -11.26 -7.32
CA LEU A 35 3.15 -10.23 -6.29
C LEU A 35 4.34 -9.27 -6.42
N SER A 36 5.52 -9.77 -6.80
CA SER A 36 6.70 -8.96 -7.05
C SER A 36 6.47 -7.93 -8.17
N SER A 37 5.87 -8.37 -9.29
CA SER A 37 5.52 -7.47 -10.39
C SER A 37 4.53 -6.39 -9.96
N ALA A 38 3.48 -6.77 -9.24
CA ALA A 38 2.47 -5.87 -8.70
C ALA A 38 3.06 -4.85 -7.72
N PHE A 39 3.97 -5.30 -6.86
CA PHE A 39 4.63 -4.44 -5.88
C PHE A 39 5.36 -3.30 -6.57
N SER A 40 6.09 -3.59 -7.67
CA SER A 40 6.84 -2.58 -8.41
C SER A 40 5.97 -1.45 -8.97
N ILE A 41 4.70 -1.74 -9.29
CA ILE A 41 3.72 -0.76 -9.80
C ILE A 41 3.35 0.24 -8.70
N VAL A 42 3.21 -0.21 -7.45
CA VAL A 42 2.71 0.59 -6.32
C VAL A 42 3.85 1.18 -5.48
N GLU A 43 5.02 0.54 -5.49
CA GLU A 43 6.20 0.87 -4.66
C GLU A 43 6.60 2.34 -4.79
N LYS A 44 6.73 2.84 -6.02
CA LYS A 44 7.19 4.22 -6.25
C LYS A 44 6.27 5.23 -5.58
N ARG A 45 4.96 5.00 -5.61
CA ARG A 45 3.97 5.86 -4.97
C ARG A 45 4.12 5.82 -3.44
N VAL A 46 4.29 4.63 -2.87
CA VAL A 46 4.48 4.47 -1.42
C VAL A 46 5.77 5.14 -0.94
N ILE A 47 6.87 4.97 -1.67
CA ILE A 47 8.15 5.65 -1.36
C ILE A 47 7.98 7.17 -1.39
N SER A 48 7.29 7.70 -2.42
CA SER A 48 6.98 9.14 -2.53
C SER A 48 6.21 9.61 -1.31
N THR A 49 5.11 8.94 -0.96
CA THR A 49 4.27 9.28 0.19
C THR A 49 5.08 9.29 1.49
N ILE A 50 5.89 8.25 1.74
CA ILE A 50 6.70 8.15 2.96
C ILE A 50 7.74 9.28 3.03
N SER A 51 8.34 9.63 1.90
CA SER A 51 9.47 10.59 1.84
C SER A 51 9.00 12.05 1.81
N GLU A 52 7.88 12.32 1.15
CA GLU A 52 7.38 13.68 0.91
C GLU A 52 6.43 14.16 2.01
N LEU A 53 5.81 13.24 2.77
CA LEU A 53 4.89 13.55 3.86
C LEU A 53 5.41 13.01 5.22
N PRO A 54 6.61 13.44 5.67
CA PRO A 54 7.24 12.89 6.88
C PRO A 54 6.44 13.17 8.16
N ASP A 55 5.71 14.29 8.22
CA ASP A 55 4.87 14.63 9.38
C ASP A 55 3.67 13.70 9.49
N ASN A 56 3.07 13.31 8.37
CA ASN A 56 1.96 12.35 8.36
C ASN A 56 2.44 10.96 8.79
N VAL A 57 3.60 10.51 8.29
CA VAL A 57 4.21 9.24 8.70
C VAL A 57 4.48 9.23 10.20
N LYS A 58 5.07 10.31 10.72
CA LYS A 58 5.34 10.45 12.14
C LYS A 58 4.05 10.41 12.95
N LYS A 59 3.03 11.15 12.54
CA LYS A 59 1.72 11.17 13.21
C LYS A 59 1.11 9.76 13.26
N SER A 60 1.09 9.05 12.14
CA SER A 60 0.52 7.70 12.10
C SER A 60 1.24 6.71 13.00
N ILE A 61 2.56 6.82 13.16
CA ILE A 61 3.32 5.93 14.04
C ILE A 61 3.19 6.35 15.52
N THR A 62 3.24 7.64 15.81
CA THR A 62 3.38 8.13 17.20
C THR A 62 2.07 8.47 17.88
N GLU A 63 1.08 8.95 17.12
CA GLU A 63 -0.23 9.36 17.63
C GLU A 63 -1.29 8.27 17.35
N ASP A 64 -1.34 7.77 16.11
CA ASP A 64 -2.33 6.76 15.70
C ASP A 64 -1.92 5.33 16.11
N GLY A 65 -0.68 5.15 16.59
CA GLY A 65 -0.18 3.90 17.15
C GLY A 65 0.13 2.80 16.14
N PHE A 66 0.23 3.12 14.84
CA PHE A 66 0.60 2.13 13.83
C PHE A 66 2.06 1.71 13.97
N SER A 67 2.33 0.41 13.79
CA SER A 67 3.70 -0.03 13.53
C SER A 67 4.14 0.43 12.13
N PRO A 68 5.46 0.63 11.89
CA PRO A 68 5.95 0.96 10.56
C PRO A 68 5.54 -0.05 9.49
N THR A 69 5.49 -1.34 9.84
CA THR A 69 5.03 -2.42 8.95
C THR A 69 3.56 -2.25 8.59
N ASP A 70 2.71 -1.93 9.57
CA ASP A 70 1.27 -1.76 9.34
C ASP A 70 1.00 -0.56 8.46
N LEU A 71 1.67 0.55 8.74
CA LEU A 71 1.57 1.75 7.94
C LEU A 71 1.94 1.47 6.47
N VAL A 72 3.04 0.75 6.24
CA VAL A 72 3.47 0.36 4.90
C VAL A 72 2.45 -0.54 4.21
N ARG A 73 1.93 -1.55 4.89
CA ARG A 73 0.93 -2.47 4.32
C ARG A 73 -0.38 -1.75 4.01
N ILE A 74 -0.79 -0.80 4.86
CA ILE A 74 -1.95 0.07 4.59
C ILE A 74 -1.69 0.92 3.35
N MET A 75 -0.51 1.53 3.24
CA MET A 75 -0.14 2.35 2.07
C MET A 75 -0.09 1.52 0.78
N LEU A 76 0.46 0.31 0.81
CA LEU A 76 0.47 -0.61 -0.32
C LEU A 76 -0.95 -1.04 -0.69
N ARG A 77 -1.79 -1.40 0.30
CA ARG A 77 -3.19 -1.78 0.07
C ARG A 77 -3.96 -0.64 -0.57
N ASN A 78 -3.88 0.56 -0.01
CA ASN A 78 -4.59 1.73 -0.53
C ASN A 78 -4.07 2.14 -1.91
N GLY A 79 -2.75 2.06 -2.13
CA GLY A 79 -2.16 2.30 -3.44
C GLY A 79 -2.63 1.31 -4.51
N SER A 80 -2.75 0.02 -4.16
CA SER A 80 -3.32 -1.01 -5.02
C SER A 80 -4.82 -0.78 -5.27
N HIS A 81 -5.59 -0.42 -4.24
CA HIS A 81 -7.00 -0.10 -4.38
C HIS A 81 -7.19 1.05 -5.37
N ASP A 82 -6.50 2.17 -5.16
CA ASP A 82 -6.62 3.36 -6.01
C ASP A 82 -6.31 3.05 -7.48
N ILE A 83 -5.24 2.31 -7.78
CA ILE A 83 -4.87 2.02 -9.17
C ILE A 83 -5.85 1.06 -9.82
N LEU A 84 -6.37 0.08 -9.07
CA LEU A 84 -7.42 -0.83 -9.54
C LEU A 84 -8.70 -0.04 -9.85
N SER A 85 -9.18 0.79 -8.94
CA SER A 85 -10.42 1.58 -9.12
C SER A 85 -10.29 2.72 -10.13
N SER A 86 -9.08 3.06 -10.59
CA SER A 86 -8.86 4.20 -11.50
C SER A 86 -9.18 3.93 -12.98
N GLY A 87 -9.41 2.68 -13.37
CA GLY A 87 -9.49 2.30 -14.79
C GLY A 87 -8.14 2.08 -15.46
N ALA A 88 -7.01 2.51 -14.87
CA ALA A 88 -5.68 2.48 -15.51
C ALA A 88 -5.19 1.07 -15.90
N LEU A 89 -5.66 0.03 -15.20
CA LEU A 89 -5.30 -1.36 -15.44
C LEU A 89 -6.43 -2.18 -16.08
N HIS A 90 -7.38 -1.54 -16.75
CA HIS A 90 -8.48 -2.22 -17.43
C HIS A 90 -8.20 -2.44 -18.91
N ILE A 91 -8.58 -3.60 -19.44
CA ILE A 91 -8.56 -3.90 -20.89
C ILE A 91 -9.90 -3.66 -21.56
N TYR A 92 -10.98 -3.76 -20.79
CA TYR A 92 -12.35 -3.50 -21.19
C TYR A 92 -13.17 -3.28 -19.91
N ARG A 93 -14.38 -2.73 -20.02
CA ARG A 93 -15.23 -2.32 -18.90
C ARG A 93 -15.27 -3.32 -17.73
N GLY A 94 -14.65 -2.98 -16.60
CA GLY A 94 -14.60 -3.84 -15.41
C GLY A 94 -13.71 -5.09 -15.53
N VAL A 95 -13.00 -5.25 -16.63
CA VAL A 95 -12.08 -6.36 -16.92
C VAL A 95 -10.65 -5.89 -16.76
N LEU A 96 -9.96 -6.42 -15.75
CA LEU A 96 -8.56 -6.13 -15.47
C LEU A 96 -7.61 -6.76 -16.51
N SER A 97 -6.52 -6.07 -16.80
CA SER A 97 -5.37 -6.59 -17.53
C SER A 97 -4.61 -7.64 -16.70
N VAL A 98 -3.57 -8.25 -17.29
CA VAL A 98 -2.65 -9.13 -16.54
C VAL A 98 -2.04 -8.39 -15.34
N ASP A 99 -1.55 -7.16 -15.56
CA ASP A 99 -1.01 -6.33 -14.48
C ASP A 99 -2.07 -5.95 -13.45
N GLY A 100 -3.31 -5.67 -13.90
CA GLY A 100 -4.45 -5.43 -13.01
C GLY A 100 -4.72 -6.63 -12.10
N ASN A 101 -4.73 -7.85 -12.65
CA ASN A 101 -4.91 -9.07 -11.86
C ASN A 101 -3.75 -9.32 -10.89
N ASN A 102 -2.52 -8.98 -11.27
CA ASN A 102 -1.36 -9.05 -10.36
C ASN A 102 -1.52 -8.06 -9.21
N VAL A 103 -1.94 -6.82 -9.48
CA VAL A 103 -2.17 -5.80 -8.44
C VAL A 103 -3.36 -6.17 -7.54
N HIS A 104 -4.42 -6.74 -8.09
CA HIS A 104 -5.53 -7.29 -7.31
C HIS A 104 -5.08 -8.44 -6.39
N SER A 105 -4.17 -9.30 -6.86
CA SER A 105 -3.57 -10.36 -6.04
C SER A 105 -2.73 -9.79 -4.90
N LEU A 106 -1.96 -8.72 -5.15
CA LEU A 106 -1.23 -8.00 -4.09
C LEU A 106 -2.17 -7.38 -3.06
N TRP A 107 -3.23 -6.71 -3.49
CA TRP A 107 -4.24 -6.16 -2.58
C TRP A 107 -4.87 -7.26 -1.71
N THR A 108 -5.26 -8.38 -2.34
CA THR A 108 -5.85 -9.53 -1.65
C THR A 108 -4.88 -10.14 -0.63
N TYR A 109 -3.60 -10.27 -1.00
CA TYR A 109 -2.55 -10.74 -0.11
C TYR A 109 -2.46 -9.86 1.16
N LEU A 110 -2.45 -8.53 0.99
CA LEU A 110 -2.35 -7.58 2.10
C LEU A 110 -3.57 -7.64 3.03
N VAL A 111 -4.79 -7.76 2.47
CA VAL A 111 -6.01 -7.96 3.25
C VAL A 111 -5.94 -9.25 4.07
N ASN A 112 -5.48 -10.35 3.47
CA ASN A 112 -5.34 -11.62 4.17
C ASN A 112 -4.29 -11.56 5.29
N GLU A 113 -3.19 -10.84 5.11
CA GLU A 113 -2.21 -10.63 6.18
C GLU A 113 -2.82 -9.80 7.34
N PHE A 114 -3.67 -8.79 7.06
CA PHE A 114 -4.38 -8.07 8.12
C PHE A 114 -5.34 -8.97 8.91
N VAL A 115 -6.08 -9.85 8.23
CA VAL A 115 -6.96 -10.82 8.90
C VAL A 115 -6.16 -11.78 9.77
N LYS A 116 -5.06 -12.32 9.23
CA LYS A 116 -4.18 -13.26 9.93
C LYS A 116 -3.55 -12.65 11.18
N GLU A 117 -3.26 -11.36 11.16
CA GLU A 117 -2.69 -10.63 12.29
C GLU A 117 -3.74 -10.09 13.27
N GLY A 118 -5.02 -10.38 13.05
CA GLY A 118 -6.12 -9.92 13.90
C GLY A 118 -6.38 -8.41 13.81
N LYS A 119 -5.93 -7.76 12.74
CA LYS A 119 -6.11 -6.32 12.49
C LYS A 119 -7.38 -6.00 11.72
N MET A 120 -8.02 -7.04 11.18
CA MET A 120 -9.24 -6.98 10.40
C MET A 120 -10.01 -8.28 10.66
N THR A 121 -11.32 -8.23 10.77
CA THR A 121 -12.13 -9.45 10.87
C THR A 121 -12.35 -10.07 9.49
N PRO A 122 -12.66 -11.38 9.39
CA PRO A 122 -13.03 -12.00 8.11
C PRO A 122 -14.21 -11.29 7.42
N GLU A 123 -15.17 -10.78 8.20
CA GLU A 123 -16.35 -10.07 7.69
C GLU A 123 -15.97 -8.69 7.13
N GLU A 124 -15.09 -7.96 7.81
CA GLU A 124 -14.55 -6.69 7.30
C GLU A 124 -13.76 -6.90 6.01
N ALA A 125 -12.95 -7.97 5.94
CA ALA A 125 -12.19 -8.32 4.75
C ALA A 125 -13.10 -8.68 3.57
N GLU A 126 -14.23 -9.35 3.82
CA GLU A 126 -15.21 -9.65 2.78
C GLU A 126 -15.93 -8.40 2.30
N SER A 127 -16.36 -7.54 3.21
CA SER A 127 -16.95 -6.24 2.85
C SER A 127 -16.00 -5.39 2.03
N ASP A 128 -14.71 -5.40 2.34
CA ASP A 128 -13.68 -4.69 1.57
C ASP A 128 -13.49 -5.30 0.17
N ARG A 129 -13.58 -6.62 0.02
CA ARG A 129 -13.50 -7.31 -1.28
C ARG A 129 -14.69 -6.95 -2.16
N ASP A 130 -15.89 -7.00 -1.60
CA ASP A 130 -17.13 -6.64 -2.30
C ASP A 130 -17.07 -5.19 -2.77
N TYR A 131 -16.65 -4.28 -1.90
CA TYR A 131 -16.50 -2.87 -2.24
C TYR A 131 -15.49 -2.66 -3.37
N LEU A 132 -14.31 -3.30 -3.31
CA LEU A 132 -13.32 -3.19 -4.39
C LEU A 132 -13.85 -3.76 -5.71
N ALA A 133 -14.57 -4.89 -5.67
CA ALA A 133 -15.16 -5.50 -6.86
C ALA A 133 -16.18 -4.57 -7.52
N GLU A 134 -17.01 -3.89 -6.73
CA GLU A 134 -17.94 -2.86 -7.23
C GLU A 134 -17.19 -1.69 -7.87
N GLN A 135 -16.12 -1.20 -7.23
CA GLN A 135 -15.31 -0.10 -7.77
C GLN A 135 -14.68 -0.47 -9.10
N ILE A 136 -14.09 -1.67 -9.22
CA ILE A 136 -13.51 -2.19 -10.47
C ILE A 136 -14.59 -2.28 -11.56
N ALA A 137 -15.76 -2.84 -11.23
CA ALA A 137 -16.87 -2.93 -12.18
C ALA A 137 -17.35 -1.56 -12.68
N SER A 138 -17.35 -0.55 -11.80
CA SER A 138 -17.84 0.81 -12.10
C SER A 138 -16.84 1.70 -12.87
N ALA A 139 -15.54 1.44 -12.73
CA ALA A 139 -14.49 2.23 -13.40
C ALA A 139 -14.36 1.93 -14.90
N GLY A 140 -15.08 0.89 -15.37
CA GLY A 140 -15.04 0.32 -16.71
C GLY A 140 -15.96 0.94 -17.75
#